data_AF-A0A611U9I8-F1
#
_entry.id   AF-A0A611U9I8-F1
#
_cell.length_a   1.000
_cell.length_b   1.000
_cell.length_c   1.000
_cell.angle_alpha   90.00
_cell.angle_beta   90.00
_cell.angle_gamma   90.00
#
_symmetry.space_group_name_H-M   'P 1'
#
loop_
_entity.id
_entity.type
_entity.pdbx_description
1 polymer ?
#
loop_
_entity_poly.entity_id
_entity_poly.type
_entity_poly.pdbx_seq_one_letter_code
_entity_poly.pdbx_strand_id
1 'polypeptide(L)'
;MDAISSHGEDSEVYRIQDEPDAVYTEQEQQRMDDLQEQYDENQTASDETDAMESEMEAIECAAQLRAWTPEMRAQSGVVVSWRQGDVYVQRGVILREPSETEDEPAQVKTYERQPEPVDDISVPLLTRMCAERTLAVQAALMQQPEKSVALLAWTLCLNVFGSGAYN
;
A
#
# COMPACT_ATOMS: atom_id res chain seq x y z
N MET A 1 15.07 2.74 4.70
CA MET A 1 14.01 2.59 5.72
C MET A 1 12.71 2.56 4.96
N ASP A 2 11.89 1.56 5.26
CA ASP A 2 10.60 1.36 4.60
C ASP A 2 9.51 2.18 5.31
N ALA A 3 8.39 2.42 4.64
CA ALA A 3 7.24 3.10 5.23
C ALA A 3 6.63 2.22 6.33
N ILE A 4 6.15 2.85 7.41
CA ILE A 4 5.55 2.13 8.53
C ILE A 4 4.13 1.72 8.14
N SER A 5 3.89 0.41 8.21
CA SER A 5 2.57 -0.16 7.96
C SER A 5 1.67 0.01 9.18
N SER A 6 0.39 0.32 8.96
CA SER A 6 -0.65 0.29 10.00
C SER A 6 -1.03 -1.13 10.45
N HIS A 7 -0.46 -2.17 9.81
CA HIS A 7 -0.73 -3.57 10.07
C HIS A 7 0.56 -4.38 10.19
N GLY A 8 0.51 -5.55 10.83
CA GLY A 8 1.65 -6.45 10.98
C GLY A 8 2.58 -6.02 12.12
N GLU A 9 3.87 -6.39 12.02
CA GLU A 9 4.88 -6.13 13.06
C GLU A 9 5.02 -4.62 13.37
N ASP A 10 4.91 -3.77 12.35
CA ASP A 10 4.98 -2.32 12.51
C ASP A 10 3.86 -1.77 13.42
N SER A 11 2.68 -2.38 13.38
CA SER A 11 1.52 -1.95 14.19
C SER A 11 1.67 -2.28 15.68
N GLU A 12 2.58 -3.20 16.03
CA GLU A 12 2.91 -3.54 17.41
C GLU A 12 3.86 -2.51 18.04
N VAL A 13 4.72 -1.89 17.22
CA VAL A 13 5.75 -0.94 17.66
C VAL A 13 5.30 0.51 17.48
N TYR A 14 4.55 0.79 16.41
CA TYR A 14 4.17 2.14 16.02
C TYR A 14 2.64 2.27 15.95
N ARG A 15 2.17 3.47 16.30
CA ARG A 15 0.80 3.93 16.07
C ARG A 15 0.87 5.13 15.12
N ILE A 16 0.14 5.06 14.03
CA ILE A 16 0.03 6.17 13.09
C ILE A 16 -1.21 6.98 13.50
N GLN A 17 -1.01 8.27 13.77
CA GLN A 17 -2.10 9.22 14.02
C GLN A 17 -2.81 9.57 12.70
N ASP A 18 -4.12 9.75 12.75
CA ASP A 18 -4.89 10.20 11.59
C ASP A 18 -4.42 11.59 11.12
N GLU A 19 -4.30 11.76 9.80
CA GLU A 19 -3.91 13.03 9.20
C GLU A 19 -5.04 14.05 9.36
N PRO A 20 -4.78 15.23 9.94
CA PRO A 20 -5.80 16.24 10.14
C PRO A 20 -6.21 16.89 8.81
N ASP A 21 -7.49 17.28 8.72
CA ASP A 21 -8.01 18.00 7.56
C ASP A 21 -7.26 19.32 7.33
N ALA A 22 -6.92 19.60 6.07
CA ALA A 22 -6.17 20.79 5.68
C ALA A 22 -6.88 22.10 6.12
N VAL A 23 -6.13 23.01 6.74
CA VAL A 23 -6.66 24.28 7.22
C VAL A 23 -6.19 25.42 6.32
N TYR A 24 -7.09 25.85 5.42
CA TYR A 24 -6.86 26.97 4.51
C TYR A 24 -7.10 28.31 5.20
N THR A 25 -6.30 29.33 4.84
CA THR A 25 -6.65 30.73 5.10
C THR A 25 -7.67 31.21 4.09
N GLU A 26 -8.42 32.27 4.39
CA GLU A 26 -9.41 32.84 3.46
C GLU A 26 -8.78 33.22 2.10
N GLN A 27 -7.56 33.75 2.11
CA GLN A 27 -6.83 34.11 0.89
C GLN A 27 -6.41 32.87 0.09
N GLU A 28 -5.92 31.82 0.76
CA GLU A 28 -5.55 30.57 0.10
C GLU A 28 -6.77 29.86 -0.46
N GLN A 29 -7.91 29.89 0.24
CA GLN A 29 -9.16 29.31 -0.23
C GLN A 29 -9.67 30.04 -1.49
N GLN A 30 -9.70 31.37 -1.47
CA GLN A 30 -10.07 32.13 -2.67
C GLN A 30 -9.14 31.83 -3.85
N ARG A 31 -7.83 31.74 -3.59
CA ARG A 31 -6.85 31.43 -4.63
C ARG A 31 -7.00 30.01 -5.16
N MET A 32 -7.31 29.05 -4.30
CA MET A 32 -7.62 27.67 -4.70
C MET A 32 -8.86 27.63 -5.60
N ASP A 33 -9.92 28.32 -5.20
CA ASP A 33 -11.16 28.39 -5.97
C ASP A 33 -10.90 29.01 -7.36
N ASP A 34 -10.17 30.13 -7.41
CA ASP A 34 -9.81 30.82 -8.67
C ASP A 34 -8.92 29.96 -9.59
N LEU A 35 -7.95 29.22 -9.04
CA LEU A 35 -7.08 28.31 -9.79
C LEU A 35 -7.87 27.11 -10.32
N GLN A 36 -8.76 26.55 -9.49
CA GLN A 36 -9.56 25.39 -9.87
C GLN A 36 -10.57 25.74 -10.97
N GLU A 37 -11.19 26.92 -10.93
CA GLU A 37 -12.06 27.41 -12.01
C GLU A 37 -11.29 27.53 -13.32
N GLN A 38 -10.11 28.15 -13.31
CA GLN A 38 -9.27 28.27 -14.50
C GLN A 38 -8.78 26.90 -15.01
N TYR A 39 -8.57 25.93 -14.12
CA TYR A 39 -8.11 24.59 -14.48
C TYR A 39 -9.21 23.83 -15.21
N ASP A 40 -10.43 23.87 -14.65
CA ASP A 40 -11.60 23.23 -15.23
C ASP A 40 -11.99 23.85 -16.59
N GLU A 41 -11.79 25.17 -16.76
CA GLU A 41 -11.95 25.83 -18.06
C GLU A 41 -10.87 25.42 -19.07
N ASN A 42 -9.64 25.18 -18.60
CA ASN A 42 -8.50 24.80 -19.44
C ASN A 42 -8.47 23.29 -19.74
N GLN A 43 -9.17 22.88 -20.80
CA GLN A 43 -9.25 21.47 -21.23
C GLN A 43 -7.99 20.95 -21.95
N THR A 44 -6.84 21.61 -21.81
CA THR A 44 -5.61 21.24 -22.52
C THR A 44 -4.45 21.00 -21.57
N ALA A 45 -3.80 19.84 -21.68
CA ALA A 45 -2.53 19.59 -21.01
C ALA A 45 -1.46 20.51 -21.61
N SER A 46 -1.02 21.49 -20.82
CA SER A 46 -0.11 22.57 -21.20
C SER A 46 0.81 22.90 -20.03
N ASP A 47 1.95 23.55 -20.32
CA ASP A 47 2.84 24.06 -19.27
C ASP A 47 2.11 24.99 -18.28
N GLU A 48 1.04 25.66 -18.72
CA GLU A 48 0.19 26.51 -17.89
C GLU A 48 -0.68 25.69 -16.92
N THR A 49 -1.26 24.57 -17.34
CA THR A 49 -2.03 23.69 -16.45
C THR A 49 -1.12 23.00 -15.44
N ASP A 50 0.09 22.59 -15.86
CA ASP A 50 1.10 22.01 -14.96
C ASP A 50 1.53 23.03 -13.89
N ALA A 51 1.71 24.30 -14.27
CA ALA A 51 2.03 25.37 -13.33
C ALA A 51 0.89 25.61 -12.33
N MET A 52 -0.36 25.51 -12.79
CA MET A 52 -1.54 25.66 -11.94
C MET A 52 -1.68 24.51 -10.94
N GLU A 53 -1.51 23.27 -11.38
CA GLU A 53 -1.48 22.09 -10.50
C GLU A 53 -0.40 22.23 -9.44
N SER A 54 0.81 22.62 -9.85
CA SER A 54 1.92 22.85 -8.92
C SER A 54 1.61 23.90 -7.86
N GLU A 55 0.88 24.97 -8.23
CA GLU A 55 0.45 26.00 -7.30
C GLU A 55 -0.64 25.51 -6.34
N MET A 56 -1.63 24.76 -6.85
CA MET A 56 -2.67 24.13 -6.03
C MET A 56 -2.06 23.17 -5.00
N GLU A 57 -1.15 22.29 -5.44
CA GLU A 57 -0.42 21.37 -4.56
C GLU A 57 0.38 22.13 -3.49
N ALA A 58 1.02 23.25 -3.84
CA ALA A 58 1.77 24.05 -2.90
C ALA A 58 0.87 24.68 -1.81
N ILE A 59 -0.31 25.16 -2.19
CA ILE A 59 -1.30 25.70 -1.25
C ILE A 59 -1.84 24.59 -0.36
N GLU A 60 -2.19 23.43 -0.93
CA GLU A 60 -2.66 22.27 -0.16
C GLU A 60 -1.60 21.80 0.84
N CYS A 61 -0.34 21.64 0.41
CA CYS A 61 0.77 21.27 1.28
C CYS A 61 0.93 22.26 2.45
N ALA A 62 0.81 23.56 2.19
CA ALA A 62 0.90 24.58 3.24
C ALA A 62 -0.28 24.49 4.23
N ALA A 63 -1.49 24.23 3.73
CA ALA A 63 -2.70 24.07 4.53
C ALA A 63 -2.67 22.79 5.38
N GLN A 64 -2.20 21.67 4.81
CA GLN A 64 -1.95 20.42 5.53
C GLN A 64 -0.90 20.63 6.63
N LEU A 65 0.24 21.26 6.30
CA LEU A 65 1.25 21.59 7.30
C LEU A 65 0.68 22.45 8.43
N ARG A 66 -0.20 23.41 8.13
CA ARG A 66 -0.85 24.24 9.15
C ARG A 66 -1.81 23.44 10.05
N ALA A 67 -2.51 22.46 9.48
CA ALA A 67 -3.44 21.60 10.22
C ALA A 67 -2.75 20.80 11.34
N TRP A 68 -1.47 20.45 11.16
CA TRP A 68 -0.68 19.83 12.22
C TRP A 68 -0.41 20.82 13.35
N THR A 69 -1.16 20.73 14.44
CA THR A 69 -0.97 21.53 15.65
C THR A 69 0.39 21.27 16.31
N PRO A 70 0.97 22.25 17.04
CA PRO A 70 2.25 22.05 17.72
C PRO A 70 2.20 20.91 18.74
N GLU A 71 1.04 20.66 19.35
CA GLU A 71 0.82 19.55 20.28
C GLU A 71 0.91 18.19 19.57
N MET A 72 0.26 18.04 18.40
CA MET A 72 0.33 16.80 17.60
C MET A 72 1.76 16.53 17.13
N ARG A 73 2.49 17.57 16.70
CA ARG A 73 3.90 17.45 16.28
C ARG A 73 4.85 17.15 17.42
N ALA A 74 4.51 17.53 18.66
CA ALA A 74 5.33 17.21 19.82
C ALA A 74 5.18 15.75 20.25
N GLN A 75 4.00 15.16 20.01
CA GLN A 75 3.68 13.78 20.39
C GLN A 75 4.04 12.77 19.29
N SER A 76 4.14 13.22 18.03
CA SER A 76 4.37 12.37 16.88
C SER A 76 5.64 12.75 16.11
N GLY A 77 6.26 11.74 15.53
CA GLY A 77 7.41 11.86 14.64
C GLY A 77 7.02 11.83 13.16
N VAL A 78 8.04 12.01 12.32
CA VAL A 78 7.94 11.91 10.86
C VAL A 78 8.91 10.84 10.39
N VAL A 79 8.44 9.94 9.54
CA VAL A 79 9.27 8.93 8.87
C VAL A 79 9.35 9.26 7.40
N VAL A 80 10.59 9.31 6.90
CA VAL A 80 10.87 9.52 5.48
C VAL A 80 11.39 8.21 4.92
N SER A 81 10.74 7.71 3.88
CA SER A 81 11.10 6.48 3.19
C SER A 81 11.31 6.74 1.70
N TRP A 82 12.02 5.82 1.05
CA TRP A 82 12.23 5.85 -0.39
C TRP A 82 11.48 4.69 -1.02
N ARG A 83 10.50 4.96 -1.89
CA ARG A 83 9.67 3.93 -2.52
C ARG A 83 9.41 4.30 -3.98
N GLN A 84 9.59 3.32 -4.86
CA GLN A 84 9.27 3.43 -6.30
C GLN A 84 9.96 4.60 -7.04
N GLY A 85 11.08 5.10 -6.54
CA GLY A 85 11.83 6.20 -7.17
C GLY A 85 11.56 7.57 -6.57
N ASP A 86 10.64 7.66 -5.61
CA ASP A 86 10.25 8.91 -4.96
C ASP A 86 10.41 8.86 -3.43
N VAL A 87 10.46 10.05 -2.84
CA VAL A 87 10.53 10.26 -1.39
C VAL A 87 9.11 10.29 -0.83
N TYR A 88 8.82 9.43 0.14
CA TYR A 88 7.53 9.39 0.82
C TYR A 88 7.68 9.88 2.27
N VAL A 89 6.84 10.84 2.67
CA VAL A 89 6.86 11.46 4.00
C VAL A 89 5.60 11.06 4.76
N GLN A 90 5.77 10.25 5.80
CA GLN A 90 4.71 9.82 6.69
C GLN A 90 4.76 10.62 8.00
N ARG A 91 3.75 11.44 8.25
CA ARG A 91 3.60 12.23 9.49
C ARG A 91 2.74 11.48 10.50
N GLY A 92 2.80 11.86 11.78
CA GLY A 92 1.94 11.28 12.80
C GLY A 92 2.43 9.95 13.37
N VAL A 93 3.71 9.59 13.23
CA VAL A 93 4.23 8.31 13.72
C VAL A 93 4.55 8.39 15.21
N ILE A 94 3.86 7.61 16.04
CA ILE A 94 4.06 7.55 17.49
C ILE A 94 4.61 6.16 17.85
N LEU A 95 5.62 6.11 18.71
CA LEU A 95 6.13 4.84 19.24
C LEU A 95 5.23 4.39 20.40
N ARG A 96 4.66 3.19 20.32
CA ARG A 96 3.79 2.66 21.37
C ARG A 96 4.59 2.40 22.63
N GLU A 97 4.06 2.84 23.77
CA GLU A 97 4.60 2.40 25.06
C GLU A 97 4.13 0.97 25.36
N PRO A 98 4.95 0.12 26.00
CA PRO A 98 4.60 -1.27 26.31
C PRO A 98 3.40 -1.43 27.26
N SER A 99 2.88 -0.33 27.82
CA SER A 99 1.65 -0.28 28.62
C SER A 99 0.39 0.08 27.82
N GLU A 100 0.52 0.57 26.59
CA GLU A 100 -0.62 0.90 25.69
C GLU A 100 -1.10 -0.31 24.86
N THR A 101 -0.41 -1.44 24.95
CA THR A 101 -0.81 -2.71 24.34
C THR A 101 -2.07 -3.33 24.97
N GLU A 102 -2.65 -2.69 25.99
CA GLU A 102 -3.93 -3.08 26.61
C GLU A 102 -5.15 -2.31 26.06
N ASP A 103 -5.00 -1.51 25.00
CA ASP A 103 -6.15 -0.92 24.31
C ASP A 103 -7.06 -2.02 23.72
N GLU A 104 -8.36 -1.91 24.00
CA GLU A 104 -9.39 -2.92 23.77
C GLU A 104 -9.21 -3.65 22.43
N PRO A 105 -9.26 -5.00 22.40
CA PRO A 105 -9.25 -5.71 21.15
C PRO A 105 -10.44 -5.20 20.34
N ALA A 106 -10.15 -4.57 19.21
CA ALA A 106 -11.15 -4.34 18.18
C ALA A 106 -11.95 -5.62 18.06
N GLN A 107 -13.28 -5.54 18.22
CA GLN A 107 -14.16 -6.71 18.09
C GLN A 107 -14.04 -7.24 16.66
N VAL A 108 -12.99 -8.03 16.41
CA VAL A 108 -12.90 -8.88 15.25
C VAL A 108 -14.04 -9.84 15.43
N LYS A 109 -15.10 -9.67 14.64
CA LYS A 109 -16.16 -10.67 14.55
C LYS A 109 -15.52 -11.93 13.99
N THR A 110 -15.03 -12.78 14.89
CA THR A 110 -14.58 -14.12 14.56
C THR A 110 -15.81 -14.88 14.06
N TYR A 111 -15.92 -14.99 12.74
CA TYR A 111 -16.83 -15.93 12.13
C TYR A 111 -16.21 -17.31 12.33
N GLU A 112 -16.82 -18.14 13.17
CA GLU A 112 -16.50 -19.57 13.17
C GLU A 112 -16.93 -20.13 11.81
N ARG A 113 -15.95 -20.39 10.94
CA ARG A 113 -16.18 -21.09 9.68
C ARG A 113 -16.70 -22.48 10.02
N GLN A 114 -17.91 -22.81 9.55
CA GLN A 114 -18.42 -24.16 9.69
C GLN A 114 -17.49 -25.13 8.97
N PRO A 115 -17.12 -26.27 9.59
CA PRO A 115 -16.21 -27.22 8.98
C PRO A 115 -16.82 -27.72 7.67
N GLU A 116 -16.09 -27.51 6.58
CA GLU A 116 -16.46 -28.03 5.26
C GLU A 116 -15.90 -29.46 5.13
N PRO A 117 -16.49 -30.34 4.30
CA PRO A 117 -16.02 -31.72 4.14
C PRO A 117 -14.56 -31.86 3.64
N VAL A 118 -13.93 -30.76 3.23
CA VAL A 118 -12.50 -30.70 2.87
C VAL A 118 -11.60 -30.75 4.10
N ASP A 119 -12.10 -30.30 5.25
CA ASP A 119 -11.38 -30.22 6.52
C ASP A 119 -11.20 -31.61 7.17
N ASP A 120 -11.99 -32.60 6.74
CA ASP A 120 -11.86 -34.02 7.15
C ASP A 120 -10.71 -34.75 6.42
N ILE A 121 -10.17 -34.17 5.34
CA ILE A 121 -9.09 -34.79 4.58
C ILE A 121 -7.77 -34.52 5.30
N SER A 122 -7.12 -35.59 5.77
CA SER A 122 -5.83 -35.46 6.46
C SER A 122 -4.78 -34.79 5.58
N VAL A 123 -4.06 -33.80 6.14
CA VAL A 123 -2.95 -33.09 5.49
C VAL A 123 -1.92 -34.04 4.86
N PRO A 124 -1.48 -35.14 5.52
CA PRO A 124 -0.52 -36.07 4.92
C PRO A 124 -1.03 -36.74 3.63
N LEU A 125 -2.34 -37.02 3.55
CA LEU A 125 -2.94 -37.61 2.36
C LEU A 125 -2.98 -36.60 1.21
N LEU A 126 -3.37 -35.36 1.47
CA LEU A 126 -3.34 -34.28 0.47
C LEU A 126 -1.93 -34.07 -0.06
N THR A 127 -0.94 -33.98 0.84
CA THR A 127 0.47 -33.85 0.45
C THR A 127 0.91 -35.01 -0.46
N ARG A 128 0.53 -36.25 -0.14
CA ARG A 128 0.86 -37.41 -0.97
C ARG A 128 0.18 -37.36 -2.35
N MET A 129 -1.12 -37.05 -2.41
CA MET A 129 -1.85 -36.95 -3.67
C MET A 129 -1.34 -35.80 -4.55
N CYS A 130 -0.87 -34.70 -3.96
CA CYS A 130 -0.21 -33.62 -4.67
C CYS A 130 1.18 -34.05 -5.17
N ALA A 131 1.98 -34.72 -4.33
CA ALA A 131 3.30 -35.21 -4.70
C ALA A 131 3.25 -36.22 -5.86
N GLU A 132 2.29 -37.14 -5.86
CA GLU A 132 2.10 -38.11 -6.96
C GLU A 132 1.82 -37.40 -8.30
N ARG A 133 0.98 -36.36 -8.29
CA ARG A 133 0.70 -35.54 -9.48
C ARG A 133 1.93 -34.75 -9.93
N THR A 134 2.64 -34.11 -9.02
CA THR A 134 3.87 -33.36 -9.33
C THR A 134 4.93 -34.29 -9.94
N LEU A 135 5.11 -35.48 -9.38
CA LEU A 135 6.07 -36.47 -9.87
C LEU A 135 5.70 -36.96 -11.26
N ALA A 136 4.43 -37.27 -11.52
CA ALA A 136 3.95 -37.66 -12.84
C ALA A 136 4.22 -36.58 -13.91
N VAL A 137 3.97 -35.31 -13.57
CA VAL A 137 4.27 -34.18 -14.45
C VAL A 137 5.77 -34.04 -14.69
N GLN A 138 6.59 -34.15 -13.64
CA GLN A 138 8.06 -34.12 -13.78
C GLN A 138 8.57 -35.23 -14.71
N ALA A 139 8.07 -36.46 -14.54
CA ALA A 139 8.45 -37.60 -15.37
C ALA A 139 8.04 -37.40 -16.84
N ALA A 140 6.87 -36.82 -17.10
CA ALA A 140 6.42 -36.51 -18.46
C ALA A 140 7.27 -35.40 -19.12
N LEU A 141 7.64 -34.37 -18.36
CA LEU A 141 8.50 -33.29 -18.83
C LEU A 141 9.93 -33.78 -19.13
N MET A 142 10.48 -34.67 -18.30
CA MET A 142 11.80 -35.28 -18.55
C MET A 142 11.88 -36.04 -19.88
N GLN A 143 10.75 -36.57 -20.38
CA GLN A 143 10.69 -37.25 -21.67
C GLN A 143 10.54 -36.28 -22.86
N GLN A 144 10.20 -35.00 -22.63
CA GLN A 144 9.95 -33.99 -23.67
C GLN A 144 10.78 -32.72 -23.38
N PRO A 145 12.10 -32.74 -23.59
CA PRO A 145 13.00 -31.65 -23.20
C PRO A 145 12.71 -30.35 -23.96
N GLU A 146 12.36 -30.41 -25.25
CA GLU A 146 12.05 -29.23 -26.06
C GLU A 146 10.86 -28.43 -25.50
N LYS A 147 9.76 -29.13 -25.17
CA LYS A 147 8.58 -28.50 -24.57
C LYS A 147 8.84 -28.00 -23.15
N SER A 148 9.67 -28.71 -22.38
CA SER A 148 10.05 -28.31 -21.03
C SER A 148 10.86 -27.02 -21.03
N VAL A 149 11.82 -26.87 -21.96
CA VAL A 149 12.61 -25.64 -22.12
C VAL A 149 11.71 -24.49 -22.60
N ALA A 150 10.79 -24.74 -23.53
CA ALA A 150 9.84 -23.73 -23.99
C ALA A 150 8.93 -23.24 -22.86
N LEU A 151 8.39 -24.14 -22.03
CA LEU A 151 7.60 -23.78 -20.85
C LEU A 151 8.42 -22.98 -19.84
N LEU A 152 9.67 -23.37 -19.56
CA LEU A 152 10.55 -22.65 -18.65
C LEU A 152 10.82 -21.23 -19.17
N ALA A 153 11.21 -21.09 -20.44
CA ALA A 153 11.44 -19.79 -21.05
C ALA A 153 10.18 -18.90 -20.98
N TRP A 154 9.01 -19.46 -21.28
CA TRP A 154 7.73 -18.76 -21.14
C TRP A 154 7.47 -18.30 -19.70
N THR A 155 7.67 -19.17 -18.69
CA THR A 155 7.47 -18.78 -17.28
C THR A 155 8.43 -17.69 -16.82
N LEU A 156 9.70 -17.72 -17.28
CA LEU A 156 10.66 -16.66 -16.99
C LEU A 156 10.25 -15.34 -17.66
N CYS A 157 9.79 -15.38 -18.92
CA CYS A 157 9.28 -14.20 -19.59
C CYS A 157 8.07 -13.61 -18.85
N LEU A 158 7.12 -14.42 -18.38
CA LEU A 158 6.01 -13.92 -17.58
C LEU A 158 6.44 -13.31 -16.25
N ASN A 159 7.43 -13.89 -15.56
CA ASN A 159 7.92 -13.31 -14.30
C ASN A 159 8.68 -11.99 -14.52
N VAL A 160 9.43 -11.88 -15.62
CA VAL A 160 10.22 -10.67 -15.93
C VAL A 160 9.35 -9.57 -16.54
N PHE A 161 8.43 -9.91 -17.43
CA PHE A 161 7.63 -8.93 -18.21
C PHE A 161 6.18 -8.80 -17.72
N GLY A 162 5.66 -9.71 -16.92
CA GLY A 162 4.26 -9.73 -16.45
C GLY A 162 4.00 -8.95 -15.15
N SER A 163 5.05 -8.53 -14.43
CA SER A 163 4.92 -7.70 -13.22
C SER A 163 4.40 -6.27 -13.48
N GLY A 164 4.11 -5.91 -14.73
CA GLY A 164 3.58 -4.60 -15.12
C GLY A 164 2.11 -4.58 -15.57
N ALA A 165 1.36 -5.68 -15.46
CA ALA A 165 0.00 -5.80 -16.00
C ALA A 165 -1.14 -5.70 -14.97
N TYR A 166 -0.84 -5.24 -13.75
CA TYR A 166 -1.85 -4.88 -12.76
C TYR A 166 -1.49 -3.51 -12.16
N ASN A 167 -1.83 -2.45 -12.91
CA ASN A 167 -2.22 -1.14 -12.41
C ASN A 167 -3.61 -0.87 -12.97
#